data_AF-A0A483A9I0-F1
#
_entry.id   AF-A0A483A9I0-F1
#
_cell.length_a   1.000
_cell.length_b   1.000
_cell.length_c   1.000
_cell.angle_alpha   90.00
_cell.angle_beta   90.00
_cell.angle_gamma   90.00
#
_symmetry.space_group_name_H-M   'P 1'
#
loop_
_entity.id
_entity.type
_entity.pdbx_description
1 polymer ?
#
loop_
_entity_poly.entity_id
_entity_poly.type
_entity_poly.pdbx_seq_one_letter_code
_entity_poly.pdbx_strand_id
1 'polypeptide(L)'
;MGGLKTLEQWLAWQENLHFQEIDLGLERIHKVYQNLFPTGVNFKVITVAGTNGKGSTIAFIDSIYQQANIKVAQFTSPHILHYNERFCINGVQANDVQICTAFEQIEQARGNTSLTYFEFSTLAALIIFTNEKVAVAVLEIGLGGRLDSVNVVDSDVGVITNIDIDHVNYLGATRKLIGQEKAGIMRGNIPCVCADLNPPNSIIQYAEKIGALLTFINTPYSGAISLQGEHQKTNAALAIAAINQLQSVFTVKQNQLARGIENAKLSARFQTKIVNGKTLVLDVAHNPAAVQVLTDTLNIDKQPTIAIFSALNDKNIEAMISTIAPLIDEWLLVPLKVNRAITMQDLSEKFSLSSKIKVYKNISSAIHQALNAKQAQRIVIFGSFHIVGDTLKVLE
;
A
#
# COMPACT_ATOMS: atom_id res chain seq x y z
N MET A 1 -10.17 -20.13 -26.15
CA MET A 1 -9.58 -18.77 -26.22
C MET A 1 -8.12 -18.89 -25.86
N GLY A 2 -7.22 -18.83 -26.85
CA GLY A 2 -5.78 -19.09 -26.68
C GLY A 2 -4.92 -17.93 -27.20
N GLY A 3 -5.27 -16.69 -26.84
CA GLY A 3 -4.71 -15.50 -27.46
C GLY A 3 -3.59 -14.81 -26.67
N LEU A 4 -3.73 -14.66 -25.35
CA LEU A 4 -2.81 -13.88 -24.52
C LEU A 4 -1.79 -14.83 -23.89
N LYS A 5 -0.51 -14.64 -24.20
CA LYS A 5 0.59 -15.53 -23.80
C LYS A 5 1.53 -14.92 -22.77
N THR A 6 1.60 -13.59 -22.70
CA THR A 6 2.51 -12.88 -21.78
C THR A 6 1.72 -12.07 -20.76
N LEU A 7 2.35 -11.80 -19.61
CA LEU A 7 1.74 -10.97 -18.58
C LEU A 7 1.40 -9.58 -19.12
N GLU A 8 2.31 -8.97 -19.90
CA GLU A 8 2.07 -7.67 -20.54
C GLU A 8 0.81 -7.66 -21.43
N GLN A 9 0.60 -8.71 -22.23
CA GLN A 9 -0.61 -8.85 -23.05
C GLN A 9 -1.87 -8.96 -22.21
N TRP A 10 -1.82 -9.70 -21.10
CA TRP A 10 -2.94 -9.80 -20.15
C TRP A 10 -3.26 -8.45 -19.50
N LEU A 11 -2.25 -7.72 -19.05
CA LEU A 11 -2.44 -6.43 -18.40
C LEU A 11 -3.01 -5.38 -19.37
N ALA A 12 -2.44 -5.26 -20.57
CA ALA A 12 -2.94 -4.35 -21.61
C ALA A 12 -4.38 -4.65 -22.02
N TRP A 13 -4.76 -5.94 -22.06
CA TRP A 13 -6.13 -6.34 -22.32
C TRP A 13 -7.07 -5.98 -21.16
N GLN A 14 -6.68 -6.23 -19.91
CA GLN A 14 -7.49 -5.89 -18.72
C GLN A 14 -7.75 -4.39 -18.60
N GLU A 15 -6.79 -3.54 -18.97
CA GLU A 15 -6.95 -2.08 -19.00
C GLU A 15 -8.06 -1.60 -19.95
N ASN A 16 -8.42 -2.41 -20.95
CA ASN A 16 -9.48 -2.11 -21.93
C ASN A 16 -10.76 -2.95 -21.72
N LEU A 17 -10.78 -3.85 -20.74
CA LEU A 17 -11.89 -4.80 -20.54
C LEU A 17 -13.11 -4.15 -19.88
N HIS A 18 -12.89 -3.18 -18.99
CA HIS A 18 -13.94 -2.48 -18.26
C HIS A 18 -13.95 -1.01 -18.62
N PHE A 19 -15.13 -0.41 -18.72
CA PHE A 19 -15.31 0.97 -19.17
C PHE A 19 -14.83 2.02 -18.14
N GLN A 20 -14.61 1.60 -16.89
CA GLN A 20 -14.05 2.42 -15.81
C GLN A 20 -12.81 1.75 -15.22
N GLU A 21 -11.79 2.55 -14.89
CA GLU A 21 -10.59 2.06 -14.19
C GLU A 21 -10.93 1.63 -12.75
N ILE A 22 -11.81 2.40 -12.09
CA ILE A 22 -12.32 2.15 -10.73
C ILE A 22 -13.84 2.13 -10.81
N ASP A 23 -14.43 0.96 -10.61
CA ASP A 23 -15.87 0.77 -10.43
C ASP A 23 -16.10 -0.06 -9.16
N LEU A 24 -16.52 0.63 -8.09
CA LEU A 24 -16.68 0.03 -6.76
C LEU A 24 -18.00 -0.73 -6.67
N GLY A 25 -17.90 -2.00 -6.32
CA GLY A 25 -19.07 -2.87 -6.15
C GLY A 25 -18.62 -4.31 -6.02
N LEU A 26 -19.41 -5.11 -5.29
CA LEU A 26 -19.07 -6.52 -5.06
C LEU A 26 -19.83 -7.47 -5.98
N GLU A 27 -20.92 -7.04 -6.63
CA GLU A 27 -21.81 -7.95 -7.37
C GLU A 27 -21.07 -8.71 -8.50
N ARG A 28 -20.25 -8.01 -9.27
CA ARG A 28 -19.53 -8.57 -10.43
C ARG A 28 -18.46 -9.57 -9.96
N ILE A 29 -17.54 -9.14 -9.12
CA ILE A 29 -16.52 -10.04 -8.56
C ILE A 29 -17.11 -11.18 -7.74
N HIS A 30 -18.17 -10.96 -6.95
CA HIS A 30 -18.77 -12.00 -6.12
C HIS A 30 -19.31 -13.16 -6.95
N LYS A 31 -19.95 -12.87 -8.09
CA LYS A 31 -20.41 -13.91 -9.02
C LYS A 31 -19.26 -14.78 -9.53
N VAL A 32 -18.13 -14.17 -9.89
CA VAL A 32 -16.95 -14.91 -10.39
C VAL A 32 -16.24 -15.63 -9.25
N TYR A 33 -16.16 -15.02 -8.07
CA TYR A 33 -15.62 -15.61 -6.86
C TYR A 33 -16.39 -16.88 -6.47
N GLN A 34 -17.73 -16.88 -6.52
CA GLN A 34 -18.55 -18.06 -6.23
C GLN A 34 -18.30 -19.21 -7.23
N ASN A 35 -18.04 -18.90 -8.49
CA ASN A 35 -17.69 -19.92 -9.49
C ASN A 35 -16.31 -20.54 -9.23
N LEU A 36 -15.34 -19.74 -8.78
CA LEU A 36 -13.97 -20.17 -8.50
C LEU A 36 -13.83 -20.86 -7.13
N PHE A 37 -14.57 -20.40 -6.13
CA PHE A 37 -14.47 -20.80 -4.73
C PHE A 37 -15.86 -21.10 -4.13
N PRO A 38 -16.57 -22.13 -4.62
CA PRO A 38 -17.94 -22.42 -4.19
C PRO A 38 -18.08 -22.77 -2.70
N THR A 39 -17.00 -23.19 -2.05
CA THR A 39 -16.93 -23.49 -0.61
C THR A 39 -16.12 -22.45 0.16
N GLY A 40 -15.78 -21.33 -0.48
CA GLY A 40 -14.82 -20.35 0.04
C GLY A 40 -13.35 -20.77 -0.11
N VAL A 41 -12.46 -19.84 0.23
CA VAL A 41 -11.01 -20.10 0.28
C VAL A 41 -10.63 -21.05 1.41
N ASN A 42 -9.57 -21.82 1.25
CA ASN A 42 -9.15 -22.87 2.20
C ASN A 42 -8.01 -22.44 3.15
N PHE A 43 -7.76 -21.13 3.25
CA PHE A 43 -6.73 -20.54 4.10
C PHE A 43 -7.34 -19.46 5.01
N LYS A 44 -6.61 -19.09 6.07
CA LYS A 44 -7.01 -18.00 6.95
C LYS A 44 -6.80 -16.64 6.30
N VAL A 45 -7.68 -15.68 6.57
CA VAL A 45 -7.67 -14.38 5.90
C VAL A 45 -7.54 -13.25 6.92
N ILE A 46 -6.49 -12.43 6.75
CA ILE A 46 -6.34 -11.15 7.45
C ILE A 46 -6.57 -10.04 6.43
N THR A 47 -7.62 -9.24 6.59
CA THR A 47 -7.91 -8.12 5.68
C THR A 47 -7.44 -6.81 6.29
N VAL A 48 -6.63 -6.05 5.54
CA VAL A 48 -5.99 -4.81 6.02
C VAL A 48 -6.52 -3.61 5.26
N ALA A 49 -7.32 -2.79 5.95
CA ALA A 49 -7.78 -1.48 5.51
C ALA A 49 -7.03 -0.35 6.24
N GLY A 50 -7.22 0.87 5.75
CA GLY A 50 -6.60 2.07 6.32
C GLY A 50 -6.19 3.08 5.27
N THR A 51 -5.90 4.31 5.68
CA THR A 51 -5.39 5.35 4.77
C THR A 51 -3.91 5.11 4.50
N ASN A 52 -3.07 5.16 5.55
CA ASN A 52 -1.63 4.94 5.47
C ASN A 52 -1.18 3.75 6.33
N GLY A 53 -0.03 3.14 6.04
CA GLY A 53 0.56 2.08 6.87
C GLY A 53 0.08 0.65 6.59
N LYS A 54 -0.83 0.45 5.61
CA LYS A 54 -1.33 -0.88 5.19
C LYS A 54 -0.16 -1.81 4.81
N GLY A 55 0.58 -1.47 3.75
CA GLY A 55 1.73 -2.25 3.31
C GLY A 55 2.79 -2.53 4.38
N SER A 56 3.09 -1.57 5.27
CA SER A 56 4.03 -1.78 6.39
C SER A 56 3.50 -2.79 7.42
N THR A 57 2.21 -2.70 7.77
CA THR A 57 1.56 -3.66 8.67
C THR A 57 1.60 -5.07 8.06
N ILE A 58 1.32 -5.19 6.76
CA ILE A 58 1.39 -6.46 6.03
C ILE A 58 2.81 -7.02 6.03
N ALA A 59 3.83 -6.19 5.75
CA ALA A 59 5.23 -6.62 5.77
C ALA A 59 5.69 -7.15 7.13
N PHE A 60 5.20 -6.56 8.23
CA PHE A 60 5.44 -7.09 9.57
C PHE A 60 4.75 -8.43 9.80
N ILE A 61 3.47 -8.58 9.42
CA ILE A 61 2.73 -9.85 9.55
C ILE A 61 3.42 -10.96 8.74
N ASP A 62 3.77 -10.68 7.48
CA ASP A 62 4.46 -11.59 6.57
C ASP A 62 5.79 -12.07 7.18
N SER A 63 6.63 -11.13 7.63
CA SER A 63 7.93 -11.48 8.22
C SER A 63 7.79 -12.32 9.50
N ILE A 64 6.83 -12.00 10.37
CA ILE A 64 6.57 -12.76 11.59
C ILE A 64 6.15 -14.20 11.27
N TYR A 65 5.18 -14.39 10.36
CA TYR A 65 4.73 -15.74 10.02
C TYR A 65 5.83 -16.58 9.35
N GLN A 66 6.73 -15.95 8.58
CA GLN A 66 7.93 -16.63 8.07
C GLN A 66 8.85 -17.09 9.20
N GLN A 67 9.09 -16.28 10.24
CA GLN A 67 9.86 -16.72 11.42
C GLN A 67 9.19 -17.87 12.18
N ALA A 68 7.87 -17.98 12.06
CA ALA A 68 7.07 -19.07 12.61
C ALA A 68 6.97 -20.31 11.71
N ASN A 69 7.60 -20.30 10.53
CA ASN A 69 7.47 -21.33 9.50
C ASN A 69 6.01 -21.58 9.06
N ILE A 70 5.17 -20.55 9.14
CA ILE A 70 3.79 -20.60 8.65
C ILE A 70 3.80 -20.05 7.23
N LYS A 71 3.31 -20.84 6.26
CA LYS A 71 3.27 -20.41 4.85
C LYS A 71 2.27 -19.27 4.70
N VAL A 72 2.78 -18.05 4.55
CA VAL A 72 2.00 -16.83 4.46
C VAL A 72 2.06 -16.29 3.03
N ALA A 73 0.98 -15.65 2.60
CA ALA A 73 0.99 -14.84 1.41
C ALA A 73 0.46 -13.43 1.67
N GLN A 74 0.89 -12.48 0.84
CA GLN A 74 0.44 -11.10 0.87
C GLN A 74 -0.08 -10.68 -0.51
N PHE A 75 -1.25 -10.06 -0.51
CA PHE A 75 -1.79 -9.32 -1.65
C PHE A 75 -1.69 -7.83 -1.35
N THR A 76 -0.93 -7.07 -2.15
CA THR A 76 -0.69 -5.64 -1.92
C THR A 76 -0.96 -4.79 -3.15
N SER A 77 -1.20 -3.48 -2.95
CA SER A 77 -1.37 -2.52 -4.03
C SER A 77 -1.06 -1.07 -3.62
N PRO A 78 -0.65 -0.20 -4.58
CA PRO A 78 -0.19 -0.53 -5.92
C PRO A 78 1.20 -1.22 -5.90
N HIS A 79 1.74 -1.55 -7.07
CA HIS A 79 3.14 -1.98 -7.23
C HIS A 79 4.03 -0.79 -7.63
N ILE A 80 5.34 -0.94 -7.52
CA ILE A 80 6.32 0.10 -7.86
C ILE A 80 6.94 -0.14 -9.24
N LEU A 81 7.51 -1.33 -9.48
CA LEU A 81 8.22 -1.68 -10.72
C LEU A 81 7.50 -2.75 -11.52
N HIS A 82 7.12 -3.84 -10.86
CA HIS A 82 6.56 -5.03 -11.50
C HIS A 82 5.20 -5.38 -10.92
N TYR A 83 4.26 -5.76 -11.78
CA TYR A 83 2.93 -6.20 -11.37
C TYR A 83 2.98 -7.37 -10.37
N ASN A 84 4.00 -8.23 -10.49
CA ASN A 84 4.29 -9.38 -9.64
C ASN A 84 4.43 -9.03 -8.16
N GLU A 85 4.85 -7.81 -7.83
CA GLU A 85 4.95 -7.32 -6.44
C GLU A 85 3.63 -7.45 -5.67
N ARG A 86 2.49 -7.40 -6.38
CA ARG A 86 1.17 -7.53 -5.79
C ARG A 86 0.93 -8.89 -5.15
N PHE A 87 1.65 -9.95 -5.54
CA PHE A 87 1.46 -11.31 -5.05
C PHE A 87 2.78 -11.85 -4.50
N CYS A 88 2.89 -12.01 -3.19
CA CYS A 88 4.07 -12.67 -2.62
C CYS A 88 3.67 -13.83 -1.71
N ILE A 89 4.48 -14.89 -1.74
CA ILE A 89 4.36 -16.08 -0.89
C ILE A 89 5.69 -16.25 -0.17
N ASN A 90 5.66 -16.21 1.18
CA ASN A 90 6.87 -16.19 2.03
C ASN A 90 7.93 -15.18 1.54
N GLY A 91 7.50 -13.95 1.26
CA GLY A 91 8.38 -12.87 0.78
C GLY A 91 8.89 -13.02 -0.65
N VAL A 92 8.50 -14.06 -1.40
CA VAL A 92 8.89 -14.28 -2.81
C VAL A 92 7.72 -13.92 -3.73
N GLN A 93 7.97 -13.06 -4.72
CA GLN A 93 6.96 -12.64 -5.69
C GLN A 93 6.52 -13.81 -6.59
N ALA A 94 5.25 -13.86 -6.95
CA ALA A 94 4.75 -14.79 -7.95
C ALA A 94 5.35 -14.45 -9.33
N ASN A 95 5.70 -15.46 -10.12
CA ASN A 95 6.21 -15.26 -11.47
C ASN A 95 5.06 -15.07 -12.50
N ASP A 96 5.41 -14.62 -13.69
CA ASP A 96 4.45 -14.36 -14.77
C ASP A 96 3.61 -15.59 -15.14
N VAL A 97 4.20 -16.79 -15.08
CA VAL A 97 3.49 -18.03 -15.40
C VAL A 97 2.39 -18.31 -14.39
N GLN A 98 2.66 -18.14 -13.09
CA GLN A 98 1.66 -18.30 -12.03
C GLN A 98 0.51 -17.30 -12.21
N ILE A 99 0.84 -16.04 -12.53
CA ILE A 99 -0.16 -14.97 -12.71
C ILE A 99 -1.01 -15.20 -13.95
N CYS A 100 -0.39 -15.47 -15.10
CA CYS A 100 -1.10 -15.78 -16.34
C CYS A 100 -2.01 -17.01 -16.19
N THR A 101 -1.55 -18.05 -15.51
CA THR A 101 -2.35 -19.25 -15.22
C THR A 101 -3.59 -18.92 -14.38
N ALA A 102 -3.47 -18.00 -13.42
CA ALA A 102 -4.61 -17.53 -12.63
C ALA A 102 -5.58 -16.67 -13.48
N PHE A 103 -5.06 -15.80 -14.35
CA PHE A 103 -5.88 -15.01 -15.28
C PHE A 103 -6.67 -15.88 -16.26
N GLU A 104 -6.07 -16.96 -16.78
CA GLU A 104 -6.77 -17.93 -17.62
C GLU A 104 -7.94 -18.60 -16.88
N GLN A 105 -7.76 -18.97 -15.61
CA GLN A 105 -8.83 -19.54 -14.79
C GLN A 105 -9.96 -18.53 -14.55
N ILE A 106 -9.63 -17.26 -14.29
CA ILE A 106 -10.64 -16.19 -14.14
C ILE A 106 -11.41 -15.99 -15.44
N GLU A 107 -10.72 -15.95 -16.58
CA GLU A 107 -11.33 -15.79 -17.89
C GLU A 107 -12.34 -16.91 -18.17
N GLN A 108 -11.98 -18.15 -17.85
CA GLN A 108 -12.88 -19.30 -17.98
C GLN A 108 -14.09 -19.21 -17.03
N ALA A 109 -13.88 -18.74 -15.79
CA ALA A 109 -14.92 -18.69 -14.76
C ALA A 109 -15.86 -17.48 -14.86
N ARG A 110 -15.43 -16.37 -15.45
CA ARG A 110 -16.22 -15.11 -15.47
C ARG A 110 -17.36 -15.12 -16.49
N GLY A 111 -17.26 -15.93 -17.54
CA GLY A 111 -18.19 -15.91 -18.67
C GLY A 111 -18.30 -14.50 -19.28
N ASN A 112 -19.51 -13.97 -19.36
CA ASN A 112 -19.76 -12.61 -19.86
C ASN A 112 -19.66 -11.50 -18.78
N THR A 113 -19.31 -11.85 -17.55
CA THR A 113 -19.19 -10.87 -16.46
C THR A 113 -17.96 -10.02 -16.70
N SER A 114 -18.14 -8.69 -16.79
CA SER A 114 -17.02 -7.75 -16.90
C SER A 114 -16.39 -7.52 -15.52
N LEU A 115 -15.07 -7.47 -15.48
CA LEU A 115 -14.27 -7.24 -14.28
C LEU A 115 -13.27 -6.11 -14.56
N THR A 116 -13.05 -5.27 -13.57
CA THR A 116 -11.99 -4.26 -13.55
C THR A 116 -10.62 -4.93 -13.41
N TYR A 117 -9.57 -4.15 -13.70
CA TYR A 117 -8.18 -4.55 -13.47
C TYR A 117 -7.93 -5.00 -12.02
N PHE A 118 -8.51 -4.31 -11.04
CA PHE A 118 -8.31 -4.63 -9.62
C PHE A 118 -9.11 -5.87 -9.18
N GLU A 119 -10.31 -6.11 -9.73
CA GLU A 119 -11.05 -7.36 -9.50
C GLU A 119 -10.30 -8.58 -10.07
N PHE A 120 -9.71 -8.46 -11.27
CA PHE A 120 -8.83 -9.51 -11.82
C PHE A 120 -7.64 -9.78 -10.92
N SER A 121 -6.95 -8.72 -10.49
CA SER A 121 -5.84 -8.79 -9.54
C SER A 121 -6.25 -9.50 -8.25
N THR A 122 -7.40 -9.17 -7.69
CA THR A 122 -7.91 -9.77 -6.44
C THR A 122 -8.17 -11.27 -6.60
N LEU A 123 -8.92 -11.66 -7.64
CA LEU A 123 -9.21 -13.08 -7.89
C LEU A 123 -7.93 -13.88 -8.18
N ALA A 124 -6.96 -13.27 -8.87
CA ALA A 124 -5.69 -13.92 -9.19
C ALA A 124 -4.90 -14.22 -7.91
N ALA A 125 -4.87 -13.29 -6.95
CA ALA A 125 -4.27 -13.52 -5.64
C ALA A 125 -4.87 -14.75 -4.95
N LEU A 126 -6.21 -14.85 -4.91
CA LEU A 126 -6.90 -15.97 -4.26
C LEU A 126 -6.59 -17.31 -4.93
N ILE A 127 -6.54 -17.35 -6.27
CA ILE A 127 -6.19 -18.57 -7.02
C ILE A 127 -4.74 -18.97 -6.75
N ILE A 128 -3.81 -18.03 -6.85
CA ILE A 128 -2.37 -18.28 -6.62
C ILE A 128 -2.18 -18.80 -5.18
N PHE A 129 -2.78 -18.16 -4.18
CA PHE A 129 -2.61 -18.54 -2.78
C PHE A 129 -3.24 -19.90 -2.46
N THR A 130 -4.37 -20.22 -3.09
CA THR A 130 -5.00 -21.55 -2.99
C THR A 130 -4.11 -22.64 -3.60
N ASN A 131 -3.57 -22.40 -4.80
CA ASN A 131 -2.68 -23.35 -5.48
C ASN A 131 -1.37 -23.55 -4.72
N GLU A 132 -0.85 -22.49 -4.11
CA GLU A 132 0.31 -22.52 -3.24
C GLU A 132 0.02 -23.12 -1.87
N LYS A 133 -1.24 -23.44 -1.52
CA LYS A 133 -1.64 -24.03 -0.24
C LYS A 133 -1.10 -23.22 0.95
N VAL A 134 -1.26 -21.90 0.90
CA VAL A 134 -0.85 -21.04 2.01
C VAL A 134 -1.71 -21.34 3.25
N ALA A 135 -1.17 -21.15 4.43
CA ALA A 135 -1.92 -21.28 5.67
C ALA A 135 -2.74 -20.02 5.96
N VAL A 136 -2.17 -18.84 5.64
CA VAL A 136 -2.77 -17.53 5.87
C VAL A 136 -2.44 -16.58 4.73
N ALA A 137 -3.43 -15.81 4.30
CA ALA A 137 -3.28 -14.72 3.34
C ALA A 137 -3.59 -13.39 4.02
N VAL A 138 -2.74 -12.40 3.80
CA VAL A 138 -2.91 -11.02 4.25
C VAL A 138 -3.28 -10.18 3.04
N LEU A 139 -4.51 -9.67 3.01
CA LEU A 139 -5.09 -9.00 1.85
C LEU A 139 -5.24 -7.51 2.09
N GLU A 140 -4.51 -6.69 1.33
CA GLU A 140 -4.62 -5.24 1.36
C GLU A 140 -5.87 -4.76 0.62
N ILE A 141 -6.73 -4.00 1.31
CA ILE A 141 -7.79 -3.25 0.64
C ILE A 141 -7.18 -2.23 -0.31
N GLY A 142 -7.60 -2.24 -1.58
CA GLY A 142 -7.18 -1.28 -2.58
C GLY A 142 -7.69 0.13 -2.29
N LEU A 143 -9.00 0.28 -2.15
CA LEU A 143 -9.66 1.57 -1.90
C LEU A 143 -10.88 1.42 -0.99
N GLY A 144 -10.96 2.26 0.04
CA GLY A 144 -12.09 2.24 0.97
C GLY A 144 -12.07 1.00 1.87
N GLY A 145 -12.93 0.03 1.57
CA GLY A 145 -13.12 -1.21 2.32
C GLY A 145 -14.44 -1.90 1.93
N ARG A 146 -15.57 -1.28 2.27
CA ARG A 146 -16.93 -1.84 2.09
C ARG A 146 -17.20 -2.42 0.70
N LEU A 147 -16.82 -1.70 -0.35
CA LEU A 147 -17.07 -2.07 -1.75
C LEU A 147 -15.78 -2.46 -2.51
N ASP A 148 -14.67 -2.62 -1.80
CA ASP A 148 -13.41 -3.03 -2.40
C ASP A 148 -13.44 -4.51 -2.78
N SER A 149 -12.85 -4.87 -3.92
CA SER A 149 -12.81 -6.23 -4.44
C SER A 149 -12.33 -7.26 -3.41
N VAL A 150 -11.37 -6.91 -2.55
CA VAL A 150 -10.87 -7.82 -1.49
C VAL A 150 -11.95 -8.18 -0.48
N ASN A 151 -12.93 -7.30 -0.26
CA ASN A 151 -14.03 -7.51 0.67
C ASN A 151 -15.04 -8.56 0.18
N VAL A 152 -14.83 -9.16 -1.01
CA VAL A 152 -15.58 -10.35 -1.47
C VAL A 152 -15.29 -11.59 -0.61
N VAL A 153 -14.14 -11.63 0.07
CA VAL A 153 -13.72 -12.73 0.93
C VAL A 153 -14.06 -12.40 2.38
N ASP A 154 -14.60 -13.37 3.11
CA ASP A 154 -14.80 -13.24 4.56
C ASP A 154 -13.46 -13.37 5.28
N SER A 155 -13.15 -12.39 6.13
CA SER A 155 -11.92 -12.36 6.91
C SER A 155 -12.07 -13.10 8.25
N ASP A 156 -10.97 -13.71 8.70
CA ASP A 156 -10.84 -14.22 10.07
C ASP A 156 -10.34 -13.13 11.03
N VAL A 157 -9.68 -12.09 10.50
CA VAL A 157 -9.25 -10.90 11.25
C VAL A 157 -9.34 -9.67 10.36
N GLY A 158 -10.03 -8.64 10.85
CA GLY A 158 -9.98 -7.29 10.27
C GLY A 158 -8.86 -6.45 10.87
N VAL A 159 -8.22 -5.62 10.05
CA VAL A 159 -7.18 -4.68 10.50
C VAL A 159 -7.46 -3.32 9.90
N ILE A 160 -7.53 -2.28 10.73
CA ILE A 160 -7.65 -0.88 10.31
C ILE A 160 -6.43 -0.12 10.82
N THR A 161 -5.54 0.30 9.93
CA THR A 161 -4.29 0.96 10.33
C THR A 161 -4.55 2.36 10.91
N ASN A 162 -5.09 3.25 10.09
CA ASN A 162 -5.54 4.58 10.48
C ASN A 162 -6.58 5.09 9.48
N ILE A 163 -7.24 6.17 9.85
CA ILE A 163 -8.16 6.95 9.04
C ILE A 163 -7.53 8.31 8.84
N ASP A 164 -7.42 8.74 7.59
CA ASP A 164 -7.09 10.11 7.24
C ASP A 164 -7.69 10.46 5.88
N ILE A 165 -7.66 11.74 5.52
CA ILE A 165 -8.20 12.25 4.27
C ILE A 165 -7.34 11.78 3.09
N ASP A 166 -7.93 10.90 2.29
CA ASP A 166 -7.43 10.50 0.97
C ASP A 166 -8.62 10.01 0.13
N HIS A 167 -8.47 9.99 -1.20
CA HIS A 167 -9.49 9.52 -2.14
C HIS A 167 -10.87 10.17 -1.95
N VAL A 168 -10.90 11.49 -1.72
CA VAL A 168 -12.12 12.27 -1.40
C VAL A 168 -13.26 12.04 -2.40
N ASN A 169 -12.92 11.91 -3.69
CA ASN A 169 -13.92 11.69 -4.75
C ASN A 169 -14.70 10.39 -4.61
N TYR A 170 -14.13 9.38 -3.94
CA TYR A 170 -14.75 8.06 -3.76
C TYR A 170 -15.27 7.85 -2.33
N LEU A 171 -14.53 8.34 -1.33
CA LEU A 171 -14.77 8.03 0.08
C LEU A 171 -15.39 9.18 0.88
N GLY A 172 -15.50 10.36 0.26
CA GLY A 172 -15.95 11.59 0.91
C GLY A 172 -14.83 12.39 1.59
N ALA A 173 -15.15 13.63 1.96
CA ALA A 173 -14.16 14.62 2.41
C ALA A 173 -13.90 14.64 3.92
N THR A 174 -14.40 13.66 4.69
CA THR A 174 -14.27 13.66 6.15
C THR A 174 -13.80 12.33 6.69
N ARG A 175 -13.06 12.36 7.81
CA ARG A 175 -12.66 11.14 8.55
C ARG A 175 -13.87 10.26 8.89
N LYS A 176 -15.04 10.85 9.17
CA LYS A 176 -16.28 10.09 9.45
C LYS A 176 -16.71 9.24 8.25
N LEU A 177 -16.79 9.83 7.05
CA LEU A 177 -17.21 9.13 5.83
C LEU A 177 -16.18 8.05 5.45
N ILE A 178 -14.89 8.41 5.47
CA ILE A 178 -13.80 7.48 5.18
C ILE A 178 -13.76 6.32 6.17
N GLY A 179 -13.98 6.62 7.46
CA GLY A 179 -14.08 5.63 8.52
C GLY A 179 -15.23 4.64 8.31
N GLN A 180 -16.38 5.11 7.82
CA GLN A 180 -17.52 4.25 7.52
C GLN A 180 -17.22 3.27 6.37
N GLU A 181 -16.57 3.75 5.31
CA GLU A 181 -16.17 2.89 4.19
C GLU A 181 -15.13 1.84 4.63
N LYS A 182 -14.14 2.24 5.42
CA LYS A 182 -13.10 1.33 5.94
C LYS A 182 -13.65 0.32 6.94
N ALA A 183 -14.60 0.70 7.78
CA ALA A 183 -15.24 -0.21 8.74
C ALA A 183 -15.99 -1.37 8.04
N GLY A 184 -16.37 -1.21 6.77
CA GLY A 184 -17.04 -2.24 5.98
C GLY A 184 -16.26 -3.55 5.77
N ILE A 185 -14.98 -3.61 6.16
CA ILE A 185 -14.22 -4.87 6.18
C ILE A 185 -14.52 -5.75 7.38
N MET A 186 -15.16 -5.20 8.42
CA MET A 186 -15.47 -5.95 9.64
C MET A 186 -16.50 -7.05 9.33
N ARG A 187 -16.46 -8.12 10.12
CA ARG A 187 -17.43 -9.21 10.11
C ARG A 187 -17.99 -9.41 11.52
N GLY A 188 -19.26 -9.81 11.61
CA GLY A 188 -19.91 -10.03 12.91
C GLY A 188 -19.25 -11.19 13.68
N ASN A 189 -19.04 -11.01 14.98
CA ASN A 189 -18.33 -11.94 15.87
C ASN A 189 -16.88 -12.27 15.46
N ILE A 190 -16.30 -11.51 14.53
CA ILE A 190 -14.91 -11.66 14.08
C ILE A 190 -14.08 -10.51 14.67
N PRO A 191 -12.84 -10.77 15.13
CA PRO A 191 -11.96 -9.74 15.65
C PRO A 191 -11.56 -8.72 14.58
N CYS A 192 -11.57 -7.45 14.98
CA CYS A 192 -10.98 -6.37 14.20
C CYS A 192 -10.07 -5.52 15.09
N VAL A 193 -8.82 -5.33 14.70
CA VAL A 193 -7.86 -4.47 15.42
C VAL A 193 -7.70 -3.13 14.70
N CYS A 194 -7.69 -2.03 15.44
CA CYS A 194 -7.58 -0.67 14.89
C CYS A 194 -6.51 0.15 15.62
N ALA A 195 -5.59 0.79 14.89
CA ALA A 195 -4.53 1.60 15.50
C ALA A 195 -4.65 3.11 15.23
N ASP A 196 -5.83 3.58 14.79
CA ASP A 196 -6.09 5.01 14.75
C ASP A 196 -6.13 5.57 16.18
N LEU A 197 -5.31 6.58 16.47
CA LEU A 197 -5.24 7.21 17.79
C LEU A 197 -6.47 8.07 18.12
N ASN A 198 -7.19 8.53 17.10
CA ASN A 198 -8.41 9.34 17.19
C ASN A 198 -9.47 8.77 16.24
N PRO A 199 -9.96 7.55 16.49
CA PRO A 199 -10.83 6.84 15.57
C PRO A 199 -12.17 7.59 15.44
N PRO A 200 -12.69 7.80 14.21
CA PRO A 200 -14.00 8.41 14.06
C PRO A 200 -15.10 7.50 14.62
N ASN A 201 -16.12 8.09 15.23
CA ASN A 201 -17.27 7.35 15.80
C ASN A 201 -17.97 6.42 14.80
N SER A 202 -17.85 6.66 13.49
CA SER A 202 -18.42 5.79 12.46
C SER A 202 -17.83 4.37 12.49
N ILE A 203 -16.57 4.19 12.91
CA ILE A 203 -15.98 2.86 13.09
C ILE A 203 -16.65 2.12 14.24
N ILE A 204 -16.77 2.79 15.39
CA ILE A 204 -17.36 2.23 16.61
C ILE A 204 -18.82 1.86 16.36
N GLN A 205 -19.59 2.80 15.80
CA GLN A 205 -21.00 2.60 15.46
C GLN A 205 -21.22 1.44 14.49
N TYR A 206 -20.33 1.27 13.51
CA TYR A 206 -20.43 0.15 12.56
C TYR A 206 -20.09 -1.18 13.23
N ALA A 207 -19.04 -1.23 14.06
CA ALA A 207 -18.68 -2.41 14.81
C ALA A 207 -19.84 -2.87 15.73
N GLU A 208 -20.46 -1.95 16.47
CA GLU A 208 -21.63 -2.22 17.30
C GLU A 208 -22.81 -2.72 16.47
N LYS A 209 -23.09 -2.06 15.33
CA LYS A 209 -24.19 -2.42 14.43
C LYS A 209 -24.12 -3.87 13.94
N ILE A 210 -22.93 -4.36 13.62
CA ILE A 210 -22.75 -5.71 13.07
C ILE A 210 -22.29 -6.74 14.11
N GLY A 211 -22.03 -6.31 15.35
CA GLY A 211 -21.48 -7.15 16.41
C GLY A 211 -20.03 -7.59 16.16
N ALA A 212 -19.18 -6.76 15.53
CA ALA A 212 -17.77 -7.06 15.35
C ALA A 212 -16.98 -6.87 16.66
N LEU A 213 -15.93 -7.67 16.87
CA LEU A 213 -15.10 -7.62 18.07
C LEU A 213 -13.95 -6.61 17.87
N LEU A 214 -14.27 -5.31 17.97
CA LEU A 214 -13.32 -4.22 17.74
C LEU A 214 -12.40 -4.00 18.95
N THR A 215 -11.08 -4.00 18.72
CA THR A 215 -10.05 -3.66 19.71
C THR A 215 -9.16 -2.53 19.21
N PHE A 216 -8.93 -1.51 20.04
CA PHE A 216 -8.02 -0.42 19.72
C PHE A 216 -6.61 -0.69 20.23
N ILE A 217 -5.61 -0.41 19.39
CA ILE A 217 -4.18 -0.55 19.66
C ILE A 217 -3.59 0.85 19.78
N ASN A 218 -3.32 1.27 21.02
CA ASN A 218 -2.85 2.62 21.34
C ASN A 218 -1.40 2.65 21.88
N THR A 219 -0.80 1.48 22.11
CA THR A 219 0.55 1.35 22.65
C THR A 219 1.49 0.91 21.53
N PRO A 220 2.41 1.78 21.07
CA PRO A 220 3.39 1.42 20.05
C PRO A 220 4.32 0.30 20.52
N TYR A 221 4.86 -0.48 19.59
CA TYR A 221 5.86 -1.48 19.88
C TYR A 221 7.15 -0.83 20.40
N SER A 222 7.68 -1.32 21.52
CA SER A 222 8.84 -0.73 22.20
C SER A 222 10.18 -1.37 21.81
N GLY A 223 10.16 -2.48 21.08
CA GLY A 223 11.38 -3.18 20.64
C GLY A 223 12.02 -2.55 19.41
N ALA A 224 13.11 -3.17 18.94
CA ALA A 224 13.77 -2.79 17.71
C ALA A 224 12.88 -3.08 16.48
N ILE A 225 12.91 -2.18 15.50
CA ILE A 225 12.14 -2.28 14.26
C ILE A 225 13.08 -2.07 13.06
N SER A 226 12.83 -2.78 11.97
CA SER A 226 13.62 -2.63 10.73
C SER A 226 13.22 -1.42 9.89
N LEU A 227 11.92 -1.10 9.87
CA LEU A 227 11.37 -0.02 9.07
C LEU A 227 11.55 1.32 9.80
N GLN A 228 11.97 2.36 9.07
CA GLN A 228 12.27 3.67 9.63
C GLN A 228 11.00 4.51 9.85
N GLY A 229 11.04 5.35 10.90
CA GLY A 229 9.96 6.26 11.29
C GLY A 229 9.14 5.77 12.49
N GLU A 230 8.80 6.67 13.41
CA GLU A 230 8.12 6.32 14.68
C GLU A 230 6.76 5.66 14.49
N HIS A 231 6.01 6.06 13.45
CA HIS A 231 4.74 5.45 13.07
C HIS A 231 4.83 3.94 12.79
N GLN A 232 6.02 3.43 12.43
CA GLN A 232 6.22 2.01 12.19
C GLN A 232 6.12 1.18 13.47
N LYS A 233 6.36 1.77 14.65
CA LYS A 233 6.12 1.10 15.95
C LYS A 233 4.64 0.82 16.17
N THR A 234 3.77 1.73 15.73
CA THR A 234 2.31 1.53 15.76
C THR A 234 1.89 0.45 14.76
N ASN A 235 2.42 0.48 13.53
CA ASN A 235 2.16 -0.58 12.53
C ASN A 235 2.63 -1.97 13.02
N ALA A 236 3.79 -2.04 13.70
CA ALA A 236 4.31 -3.26 14.30
C ALA A 236 3.42 -3.78 15.43
N ALA A 237 2.97 -2.90 16.34
CA ALA A 237 2.03 -3.27 17.40
C ALA A 237 0.71 -3.79 16.83
N LEU A 238 0.21 -3.15 15.76
CA LEU A 238 -1.00 -3.58 15.07
C LEU A 238 -0.83 -4.95 14.40
N ALA A 239 0.30 -5.19 13.75
CA ALA A 239 0.63 -6.49 13.15
C ALA A 239 0.66 -7.61 14.21
N ILE A 240 1.31 -7.37 15.36
CA ILE A 240 1.33 -8.31 16.48
C ILE A 240 -0.09 -8.55 17.01
N ALA A 241 -0.90 -7.51 17.16
CA ALA A 241 -2.27 -7.63 17.63
C ALA A 241 -3.15 -8.47 16.68
N ALA A 242 -2.97 -8.31 15.37
CA ALA A 242 -3.67 -9.12 14.36
C ALA A 242 -3.26 -10.60 14.43
N ILE A 243 -1.95 -10.88 14.53
CA ILE A 243 -1.42 -12.25 14.66
C ILE A 243 -1.92 -12.91 15.95
N ASN A 244 -2.01 -12.15 17.03
CA ASN A 244 -2.50 -12.67 18.31
C ASN A 244 -3.94 -13.19 18.24
N GLN A 245 -4.77 -12.67 17.32
CA GLN A 245 -6.13 -13.18 17.10
C GLN A 245 -6.15 -14.59 16.50
N LEU A 246 -5.06 -15.02 15.84
CA LEU A 246 -4.94 -16.34 15.23
C LEU A 246 -4.01 -17.29 16.00
N GLN A 247 -3.55 -16.92 17.21
CA GLN A 247 -2.60 -17.74 18.01
C GLN A 247 -3.09 -19.16 18.32
N SER A 248 -4.41 -19.35 18.46
CA SER A 248 -5.02 -20.68 18.70
C SER A 248 -4.91 -21.61 17.50
N VAL A 249 -4.76 -21.06 16.29
CA VAL A 249 -4.59 -21.79 15.03
C VAL A 249 -3.11 -21.85 14.66
N PHE A 250 -2.38 -20.76 14.90
CA PHE A 250 -1.02 -20.52 14.46
C PHE A 250 -0.15 -20.05 15.62
N THR A 251 0.54 -20.98 16.27
CA THR A 251 1.41 -20.64 17.41
C THR A 251 2.63 -19.85 16.95
N VAL A 252 2.72 -18.58 17.35
CA VAL A 252 3.87 -17.71 17.11
C VAL A 252 4.51 -17.34 18.45
N LYS A 253 5.77 -17.73 18.65
CA LYS A 253 6.52 -17.46 19.89
C LYS A 253 6.99 -15.99 19.94
N GLN A 254 7.20 -15.48 21.15
CA GLN A 254 7.67 -14.10 21.35
C GLN A 254 8.99 -13.78 20.63
N ASN A 255 9.93 -14.72 20.59
CA ASN A 255 11.17 -14.53 19.85
C ASN A 255 10.97 -14.50 18.32
N GLN A 256 9.93 -15.16 17.80
CA GLN A 256 9.56 -15.10 16.38
C GLN A 256 8.87 -13.78 16.04
N LEU A 257 8.02 -13.27 16.94
CA LEU A 257 7.45 -11.93 16.83
C LEU A 257 8.56 -10.87 16.72
N ALA A 258 9.46 -10.83 17.71
CA ALA A 258 10.56 -9.86 17.72
C ALA A 258 11.44 -9.94 16.47
N ARG A 259 11.87 -11.17 16.08
CA ARG A 259 12.67 -11.37 14.87
C ARG A 259 11.93 -10.98 13.59
N GLY A 260 10.62 -11.21 13.51
CA GLY A 260 9.83 -10.80 12.35
C GLY A 260 9.78 -9.28 12.22
N ILE A 261 9.59 -8.57 13.34
CA ILE A 261 9.62 -7.11 13.35
C ILE A 261 11.00 -6.55 12.96
N GLU A 262 12.08 -7.17 13.42
CA GLU A 262 13.45 -6.77 13.10
C GLU A 262 13.91 -7.14 11.68
N ASN A 263 13.21 -8.06 11.00
CA ASN A 263 13.57 -8.55 9.66
C ASN A 263 12.61 -8.11 8.56
N ALA A 264 11.49 -7.44 8.89
CA ALA A 264 10.52 -6.98 7.91
C ALA A 264 11.17 -6.05 6.88
N LYS A 265 10.78 -6.19 5.61
CA LYS A 265 11.30 -5.37 4.51
C LYS A 265 10.14 -4.84 3.68
N LEU A 266 10.24 -3.57 3.30
CA LEU A 266 9.31 -2.95 2.38
C LEU A 266 10.02 -1.84 1.61
N SER A 267 9.99 -1.94 0.28
CA SER A 267 10.64 -0.94 -0.60
C SER A 267 9.93 0.40 -0.52
N ALA A 268 10.69 1.49 -0.67
CA ALA A 268 10.20 2.85 -0.80
C ALA A 268 9.33 3.39 0.38
N ARG A 269 9.52 2.89 1.61
CA ARG A 269 8.95 3.47 2.83
C ARG A 269 10.10 3.94 3.71
N PHE A 270 10.47 5.21 3.55
CA PHE A 270 11.70 5.80 4.07
C PHE A 270 12.94 4.93 3.82
N GLN A 271 13.05 4.39 2.60
CA GLN A 271 14.16 3.52 2.23
C GLN A 271 15.40 4.37 1.96
N THR A 272 16.51 4.06 2.65
CA THR A 272 17.76 4.82 2.52
C THR A 272 18.81 4.06 1.70
N LYS A 273 19.59 4.80 0.90
CA LYS A 273 20.77 4.30 0.18
C LYS A 273 21.86 5.38 0.20
N ILE A 274 23.12 5.00 0.40
CA ILE A 274 24.23 5.94 0.25
C ILE A 274 24.71 5.93 -1.20
N VAL A 275 24.68 7.09 -1.85
CA VAL A 275 25.11 7.26 -3.26
C VAL A 275 25.99 8.51 -3.35
N ASN A 276 27.22 8.37 -3.85
CA ASN A 276 28.21 9.47 -3.95
C ASN A 276 28.39 10.25 -2.63
N GLY A 277 28.39 9.55 -1.50
CA GLY A 277 28.55 10.15 -0.16
C GLY A 277 27.32 10.91 0.35
N LYS A 278 26.17 10.81 -0.33
CA LYS A 278 24.90 11.43 0.07
C LYS A 278 23.88 10.40 0.48
N THR A 279 23.01 10.77 1.41
CA THR A 279 21.87 9.95 1.82
C THR A 279 20.72 10.14 0.84
N LEU A 280 20.42 9.12 0.07
CA LEU A 280 19.24 9.05 -0.78
C LEU A 280 18.09 8.43 0.01
N VAL A 281 16.96 9.12 0.09
CA VAL A 281 15.73 8.68 0.78
C VAL A 281 14.63 8.49 -0.26
N LEU A 282 14.05 7.29 -0.34
CA LEU A 282 12.94 6.96 -1.22
C LEU A 282 11.67 6.74 -0.38
N ASP A 283 10.64 7.54 -0.61
CA ASP A 283 9.38 7.44 0.13
C ASP A 283 8.16 7.67 -0.77
N VAL A 284 7.16 6.79 -0.68
CA VAL A 284 5.92 6.87 -1.49
C VAL A 284 4.86 7.83 -0.93
N ALA A 285 5.17 8.65 0.08
CA ALA A 285 4.26 9.64 0.64
C ALA A 285 3.63 10.51 -0.47
N HIS A 286 2.30 10.50 -0.53
CA HIS A 286 1.54 11.11 -1.62
C HIS A 286 0.22 11.77 -1.14
N ASN A 287 0.08 11.95 0.17
CA ASN A 287 -1.00 12.71 0.80
C ASN A 287 -0.41 13.53 1.97
N PRO A 288 -1.11 14.58 2.46
CA PRO A 288 -0.57 15.46 3.51
C PRO A 288 -0.16 14.71 4.78
N ALA A 289 -0.95 13.72 5.21
CA ALA A 289 -0.64 12.94 6.41
C ALA A 289 0.64 12.11 6.27
N ALA A 290 0.85 11.45 5.12
CA ALA A 290 2.06 10.71 4.84
C ALA A 290 3.27 11.65 4.70
N VAL A 291 3.09 12.83 4.11
CA VAL A 291 4.17 13.83 4.01
C VAL A 291 4.52 14.43 5.36
N GLN A 292 3.56 14.60 6.28
CA GLN A 292 3.84 14.97 7.67
C GLN A 292 4.73 13.92 8.34
N VAL A 293 4.39 12.63 8.19
CA VAL A 293 5.19 11.53 8.74
C VAL A 293 6.61 11.51 8.14
N LEU A 294 6.76 11.73 6.84
CA LEU A 294 8.06 11.89 6.18
C LEU A 294 8.83 13.08 6.76
N THR A 295 8.17 14.22 6.92
CA THR A 295 8.73 15.45 7.50
C THR A 295 9.24 15.22 8.91
N ASP A 296 8.43 14.61 9.78
CA ASP A 296 8.80 14.29 11.15
C ASP A 296 10.04 13.38 11.21
N THR A 297 10.09 12.38 10.32
CA THR A 297 11.22 11.45 10.23
C THR A 297 12.50 12.14 9.74
N LEU A 298 12.40 13.01 8.72
CA LEU A 298 13.53 13.81 8.23
C LEU A 298 14.00 14.85 9.26
N ASN A 299 13.13 15.30 10.16
CA ASN A 299 13.42 16.31 11.17
C ASN A 299 14.25 15.76 12.34
N ILE A 300 14.31 14.44 12.52
CA ILE A 300 15.18 13.77 13.50
C ILE A 300 16.66 14.13 13.25
N ASP A 301 17.05 14.20 11.97
CA ASP A 301 18.40 14.58 11.55
C ASP A 301 18.33 15.64 10.44
N LYS A 302 18.51 16.90 10.83
CA LYS A 302 18.46 18.04 9.92
C LYS A 302 19.76 18.14 9.14
N GLN A 303 19.65 18.01 7.82
CA GLN A 303 20.76 18.13 6.89
C GLN A 303 20.34 18.94 5.66
N PRO A 304 21.29 19.57 4.95
CA PRO A 304 21.01 20.18 3.65
C PRO A 304 20.35 19.17 2.71
N THR A 305 19.11 19.42 2.31
CA THR A 305 18.23 18.47 1.65
C THR A 305 17.71 19.01 0.31
N ILE A 306 17.89 18.23 -0.74
CA ILE A 306 17.23 18.42 -2.03
C ILE A 306 16.01 17.49 -2.10
N ALA A 307 14.84 18.03 -2.47
CA ALA A 307 13.68 17.22 -2.80
C ALA A 307 13.59 16.99 -4.32
N ILE A 308 13.35 15.74 -4.74
CA ILE A 308 12.87 15.43 -6.08
C ILE A 308 11.39 15.06 -5.95
N PHE A 309 10.51 15.83 -6.58
CA PHE A 309 9.08 15.78 -6.30
C PHE A 309 8.21 15.80 -7.55
N SER A 310 7.14 15.01 -7.50
CA SER A 310 6.01 15.08 -8.42
C SER A 310 4.81 14.35 -7.83
N ALA A 311 3.61 14.69 -8.27
CA ALA A 311 2.37 14.20 -7.69
C ALA A 311 1.30 13.90 -8.73
N LEU A 312 0.25 13.21 -8.31
CA LEU A 312 -0.98 13.09 -9.09
C LEU A 312 -1.91 14.28 -8.80
N ASN A 313 -2.69 14.68 -9.80
CA ASN A 313 -3.50 15.91 -9.76
C ASN A 313 -4.65 15.88 -8.73
N ASP A 314 -5.06 14.69 -8.30
CA ASP A 314 -6.15 14.45 -7.34
C ASP A 314 -5.72 14.58 -5.88
N LYS A 315 -4.44 14.87 -5.63
CA LYS A 315 -3.87 15.02 -4.28
C LYS A 315 -3.87 16.47 -3.80
N ASN A 316 -3.87 16.66 -2.48
CA ASN A 316 -3.72 17.99 -1.87
C ASN A 316 -2.23 18.40 -1.86
N ILE A 317 -1.74 18.79 -3.04
CA ILE A 317 -0.33 19.08 -3.31
C ILE A 317 0.16 20.29 -2.52
N GLU A 318 -0.67 21.34 -2.38
CA GLU A 318 -0.28 22.55 -1.62
C GLU A 318 0.00 22.22 -0.15
N ALA A 319 -0.86 21.41 0.48
CA ALA A 319 -0.64 20.98 1.86
C ALA A 319 0.59 20.07 1.98
N MET A 320 0.84 19.18 1.01
CA MET A 320 2.05 18.36 0.99
C MET A 320 3.32 19.23 0.92
N ILE A 321 3.37 20.19 -0.01
CA ILE A 321 4.52 21.09 -0.19
C ILE A 321 4.74 21.91 1.07
N SER A 322 3.70 22.58 1.59
CA SER A 322 3.83 23.48 2.74
C SER A 322 4.30 22.78 4.01
N THR A 323 3.91 21.52 4.19
CA THR A 323 4.30 20.69 5.34
C THR A 323 5.80 20.43 5.38
N ILE A 324 6.40 20.01 4.26
CA ILE A 324 7.80 19.58 4.21
C ILE A 324 8.77 20.70 3.79
N ALA A 325 8.28 21.76 3.14
CA ALA A 325 9.10 22.87 2.64
C ALA A 325 10.10 23.48 3.65
N PRO A 326 9.81 23.59 4.96
CA PRO A 326 10.78 24.09 5.93
C PRO A 326 12.06 23.27 6.04
N LEU A 327 12.06 22.01 5.58
CA LEU A 327 13.21 21.10 5.61
C LEU A 327 13.95 21.00 4.27
N ILE A 328 13.46 21.67 3.22
CA ILE A 328 13.98 21.51 1.85
C ILE A 328 14.69 22.80 1.38
N ASP A 329 15.93 22.65 0.96
CA ASP A 329 16.75 23.75 0.45
C ASP A 329 16.48 24.03 -1.03
N GLU A 330 16.31 22.97 -1.83
CA GLU A 330 16.08 23.03 -3.28
C GLU A 330 15.10 21.93 -3.71
N TRP A 331 14.25 22.26 -4.68
CA TRP A 331 13.23 21.37 -5.25
C TRP A 331 13.52 21.12 -6.72
N LEU A 332 13.61 19.83 -7.09
CA LEU A 332 13.73 19.37 -8.47
C LEU A 332 12.40 18.72 -8.88
N LEU A 333 11.66 19.38 -9.76
CA LEU A 333 10.36 18.91 -10.23
C LEU A 333 10.53 18.06 -11.49
N VAL A 334 9.86 16.91 -11.54
CA VAL A 334 9.97 15.94 -12.64
C VAL A 334 8.58 15.54 -13.14
N PRO A 335 8.30 15.55 -14.46
CA PRO A 335 7.00 15.12 -14.97
C PRO A 335 6.81 13.60 -14.82
N LEU A 336 5.60 13.18 -14.42
CA LEU A 336 5.19 11.79 -14.44
C LEU A 336 4.55 11.45 -15.80
N LYS A 337 4.81 10.24 -16.30
CA LYS A 337 4.25 9.76 -17.59
C LYS A 337 2.95 8.98 -17.38
N VAL A 338 1.98 9.60 -16.70
CA VAL A 338 0.64 9.02 -16.48
C VAL A 338 -0.44 10.07 -16.66
N ASN A 339 -1.62 9.68 -17.15
CA ASN A 339 -2.70 10.62 -17.50
C ASN A 339 -3.19 11.47 -16.32
N ARG A 340 -3.07 10.95 -15.09
CA ARG A 340 -3.49 11.62 -13.85
C ARG A 340 -2.41 12.51 -13.24
N ALA A 341 -1.25 12.64 -13.87
CA ALA A 341 -0.17 13.49 -13.37
C ALA A 341 -0.56 14.97 -13.40
N ILE A 342 -0.12 15.73 -12.40
CA ILE A 342 -0.15 17.20 -12.50
C ILE A 342 0.84 17.67 -13.59
N THR A 343 0.48 18.71 -14.34
CA THR A 343 1.41 19.30 -15.31
C THR A 343 2.54 20.02 -14.57
N MET A 344 3.73 20.13 -15.19
CA MET A 344 4.83 20.86 -14.56
C MET A 344 4.58 22.36 -14.42
N GLN A 345 3.73 22.93 -15.27
CA GLN A 345 3.28 24.30 -15.14
C GLN A 345 2.44 24.46 -13.86
N ASP A 346 1.34 23.70 -13.76
CA ASP A 346 0.44 23.77 -12.61
C ASP A 346 1.16 23.42 -11.30
N LEU A 347 2.07 22.44 -11.33
CA LEU A 347 2.88 22.07 -10.17
C LEU A 347 3.80 23.20 -9.73
N SER A 348 4.44 23.89 -10.67
CA SER A 348 5.33 25.02 -10.35
C SER A 348 4.55 26.18 -9.72
N GLU A 349 3.32 26.42 -10.18
CA GLU A 349 2.42 27.44 -9.64
C GLU A 349 1.97 27.15 -8.19
N LYS A 350 2.07 25.90 -7.71
CA LYS A 350 1.79 25.55 -6.30
C LYS A 350 2.88 26.01 -5.33
N PHE A 351 4.05 26.44 -5.80
CA PHE A 351 5.13 26.91 -4.95
C PHE A 351 5.09 28.43 -4.78
N SER A 352 4.99 28.90 -3.54
CA SER A 352 4.99 30.33 -3.22
C SER A 352 6.33 31.03 -3.48
N LEU A 353 7.44 30.26 -3.58
CA LEU A 353 8.80 30.77 -3.77
C LEU A 353 9.49 30.09 -4.98
N SER A 354 9.37 30.70 -6.15
CA SER A 354 9.91 30.15 -7.41
C SER A 354 11.45 30.08 -7.47
N SER A 355 12.18 30.77 -6.59
CA SER A 355 13.65 30.78 -6.61
C SER A 355 14.30 29.47 -6.14
N LYS A 356 13.52 28.56 -5.53
CA LYS A 356 14.00 27.27 -5.02
C LYS A 356 13.60 26.08 -5.91
N ILE A 357 12.86 26.30 -6.99
CA ILE A 357 12.39 25.22 -7.86
C ILE A 357 13.19 25.17 -9.16
N LYS A 358 13.45 23.95 -9.64
CA LYS A 358 14.00 23.68 -10.97
C LYS A 358 13.23 22.53 -11.61
N VAL A 359 12.81 22.70 -12.85
CA VAL A 359 12.08 21.67 -13.59
C VAL A 359 13.06 20.88 -14.47
N TYR A 360 12.98 19.55 -14.39
CA TYR A 360 13.80 18.62 -15.15
C TYR A 360 12.95 17.79 -16.11
N LYS A 361 13.53 17.39 -17.24
CA LYS A 361 12.83 16.61 -18.28
C LYS A 361 12.49 15.19 -17.81
N ASN A 362 13.33 14.60 -16.98
CA ASN A 362 13.19 13.23 -16.51
C ASN A 362 13.93 13.02 -15.18
N ILE A 363 13.61 11.91 -14.52
CA ILE A 363 14.17 11.56 -13.22
C ILE A 363 15.70 11.39 -13.25
N SER A 364 16.26 10.85 -14.34
CA SER A 364 17.71 10.65 -14.47
C SER A 364 18.47 11.97 -14.42
N SER A 365 17.97 13.00 -15.11
CA SER A 365 18.58 14.34 -15.10
C SER A 365 18.46 15.02 -13.73
N ALA A 366 17.34 14.85 -13.02
CA ALA A 366 17.17 15.36 -11.66
C ALA A 366 18.09 14.67 -10.65
N ILE A 367 18.18 13.32 -10.69
CA ILE A 367 19.07 12.54 -9.82
C ILE A 367 20.53 12.94 -10.08
N HIS A 368 20.94 13.03 -11.34
CA HIS A 368 22.29 13.45 -11.71
C HIS A 368 22.60 14.85 -11.15
N GLN A 369 21.67 15.80 -11.26
CA GLN A 369 21.86 17.13 -10.67
C GLN A 369 22.01 17.04 -9.14
N ALA A 370 21.09 16.36 -8.46
CA ALA A 370 21.07 16.27 -7.00
C ALA A 370 22.35 15.61 -6.46
N LEU A 371 22.84 14.56 -7.13
CA LEU A 371 24.09 13.87 -6.80
C LEU A 371 25.33 14.72 -7.05
N ASN A 372 25.29 15.73 -7.92
CA ASN A 372 26.41 16.65 -8.16
C ASN A 372 26.34 17.95 -7.33
N ALA A 373 25.21 18.25 -6.68
CA ALA A 373 25.06 19.45 -5.85
C ALA A 373 25.96 19.39 -4.60
N LYS A 374 26.96 20.26 -4.52
CA LYS A 374 27.98 20.21 -3.44
C LYS A 374 27.44 20.44 -2.04
N GLN A 375 26.39 21.26 -1.91
CA GLN A 375 25.84 21.65 -0.62
C GLN A 375 24.85 20.63 -0.06
N ALA A 376 24.33 19.71 -0.89
CA ALA A 376 23.35 18.72 -0.46
C ALA A 376 24.03 17.54 0.23
N GLN A 377 23.52 17.15 1.39
CA GLN A 377 23.92 15.93 2.10
C GLN A 377 22.86 14.85 1.95
N ARG A 378 21.60 15.26 1.76
CA ARG A 378 20.45 14.38 1.60
C ARG A 378 19.66 14.71 0.33
N ILE A 379 19.15 13.67 -0.31
CA ILE A 379 18.23 13.77 -1.44
C ILE A 379 17.00 12.95 -1.08
N VAL A 380 15.83 13.59 -1.01
CA VAL A 380 14.55 12.90 -0.75
C VAL A 380 13.72 12.85 -2.02
N ILE A 381 13.22 11.67 -2.38
CA ILE A 381 12.34 11.46 -3.51
C ILE A 381 10.98 10.99 -3.02
N PHE A 382 9.93 11.76 -3.30
CA PHE A 382 8.58 11.49 -2.84
C PHE A 382 7.50 12.16 -3.69
N GLY A 383 6.22 11.90 -3.34
CA GLY A 383 5.05 12.53 -3.93
C GLY A 383 4.15 11.58 -4.72
N SER A 384 4.70 10.44 -5.18
CA SER A 384 3.93 9.37 -5.82
C SER A 384 4.72 8.06 -5.86
N PHE A 385 4.01 6.95 -6.04
CA PHE A 385 4.65 5.67 -6.37
C PHE A 385 5.42 5.73 -7.70
N HIS A 386 4.93 6.50 -8.67
CA HIS A 386 5.52 6.61 -10.01
C HIS A 386 6.92 7.25 -9.98
N ILE A 387 7.11 8.37 -9.29
CA ILE A 387 8.44 9.02 -9.25
C ILE A 387 9.47 8.15 -8.54
N VAL A 388 9.05 7.40 -7.52
CA VAL A 388 9.92 6.47 -6.81
C VAL A 388 10.25 5.25 -7.67
N GLY A 389 9.27 4.70 -8.41
CA GLY A 389 9.51 3.63 -9.37
C GLY A 389 10.45 4.04 -10.50
N ASP A 390 10.24 5.22 -11.07
CA ASP A 390 11.15 5.79 -12.08
C ASP A 390 12.55 6.01 -11.52
N THR A 391 12.66 6.38 -10.24
CA THR A 391 13.96 6.51 -9.54
C THR A 391 14.64 5.16 -9.38
N LEU A 392 13.93 4.14 -8.93
CA LEU A 392 14.49 2.80 -8.75
C LEU A 392 15.03 2.23 -10.07
N LYS A 393 14.32 2.40 -11.20
CA LYS A 393 14.78 2.00 -12.53
C LYS A 393 16.09 2.66 -12.98
N VAL A 394 16.41 3.83 -12.45
CA VAL A 394 17.65 4.56 -12.77
C VAL A 394 18.80 4.16 -11.84
N LEU A 395 18.49 3.61 -10.67
CA LEU A 395 19.46 3.23 -9.64
C LEU A 395 19.85 1.74 -9.69
N GLU A 396 19.07 0.92 -10.40
CA GLU A 396 19.46 -0.41 -10.90
C GLU A 396 20.50 -0.28 -12.01
#